data_AF-A0A933EXK8-F1
#
_entry.id   AF-A0A933EXK8-F1
#
_cell.length_a   1.000
_cell.length_b   1.000
_cell.length_c   1.000
_cell.angle_alpha   90.00
_cell.angle_beta   90.00
_cell.angle_gamma   90.00
#
_symmetry.space_group_name_H-M   'P 1'
#
loop_
_entity.id
_entity.type
_entity.pdbx_description
1 polymer ?
#
loop_
_entity_poly.entity_id
_entity_poly.type
_entity_poly.pdbx_seq_one_letter_code
_entity_poly.pdbx_strand_id
1 'polypeptide(L)'
;MPKNQKIAPTTYKWGFHDKEAPVYKSPKGLSSKVVESISHYKNEPAWMRDFRLRALKIFLAKSMPMWGADLSTINFDNIYYYIKPTEATM
;
A
#
# COMPACT_ATOMS: atom_id res chain seq x y z
N MET A 1 42.83 -7.59 -18.58
CA MET A 1 41.46 -7.11 -18.32
C MET A 1 40.48 -8.27 -18.41
N PRO A 2 39.63 -8.58 -17.41
CA PRO A 2 38.57 -9.56 -17.58
C PRO A 2 37.21 -8.88 -17.78
N LYS A 3 36.77 -8.94 -19.04
CA LYS A 3 35.44 -9.26 -19.60
C LYS A 3 34.17 -8.91 -18.78
N ASN A 4 33.38 -7.99 -19.34
CA ASN A 4 31.97 -7.73 -19.05
C ASN A 4 31.12 -9.02 -19.08
N GLN A 5 30.64 -9.45 -17.91
CA GLN A 5 29.63 -10.50 -17.79
C GLN A 5 28.23 -9.85 -17.91
N LYS A 6 27.54 -10.06 -19.03
CA LYS A 6 26.11 -9.73 -19.13
C LYS A 6 25.33 -10.67 -18.21
N ILE A 7 24.80 -10.15 -17.11
CA ILE A 7 23.97 -10.90 -16.16
C ILE A 7 22.60 -11.10 -16.84
N ALA A 8 22.31 -12.32 -17.29
CA ALA A 8 20.99 -12.68 -17.78
C ALA A 8 19.97 -12.53 -16.62
N PRO A 9 18.73 -12.05 -16.87
CA PRO A 9 17.73 -11.99 -15.82
C PRO A 9 17.46 -13.42 -15.36
N THR A 10 17.81 -13.71 -14.11
CA THR A 10 17.50 -14.98 -13.46
C THR A 10 16.00 -15.05 -13.23
N THR A 11 15.23 -15.43 -14.26
CA THR A 11 13.81 -15.73 -14.12
C THR A 11 13.70 -16.96 -13.23
N TYR A 12 13.38 -16.73 -11.97
CA TYR A 12 13.23 -17.76 -10.95
C TYR A 12 12.12 -18.72 -11.37
N LYS A 13 12.50 -19.97 -11.68
CA LYS A 13 11.64 -21.03 -12.26
C LYS A 13 10.38 -21.33 -11.42
N TRP A 14 10.37 -20.96 -10.15
CA TRP A 14 9.29 -21.20 -9.18
C TRP A 14 8.70 -19.89 -8.63
N GLY A 15 8.82 -18.79 -9.35
CA GLY A 15 8.27 -17.49 -8.93
C GLY A 15 6.75 -17.54 -8.86
N PHE A 16 6.20 -17.57 -7.64
CA PHE A 16 4.78 -17.38 -7.41
C PHE A 16 4.44 -15.93 -7.79
N HIS A 17 3.91 -15.76 -9.00
CA HIS A 17 3.31 -14.52 -9.46
C HIS A 17 1.83 -14.76 -9.63
N ASP A 18 1.03 -14.17 -8.75
CA ASP A 18 -0.40 -14.17 -8.93
C ASP A 18 -0.73 -13.27 -10.13
N LYS A 19 -1.35 -13.85 -11.15
CA LYS A 19 -1.71 -13.14 -12.40
C LYS A 19 -3.05 -12.41 -12.26
N GLU A 20 -3.77 -12.62 -11.17
CA GLU A 20 -5.11 -12.11 -11.00
C GLU A 20 -5.12 -10.63 -10.64
N ALA A 21 -6.00 -9.88 -11.30
CA ALA A 21 -6.23 -8.48 -10.97
C ALA A 21 -7.00 -8.41 -9.64
N PRO A 22 -6.59 -7.56 -8.69
CA PRO A 22 -7.28 -7.44 -7.41
C PRO A 22 -8.73 -6.95 -7.62
N VAL A 23 -9.66 -7.46 -6.82
CA VAL A 23 -11.09 -7.06 -6.83
C VAL A 23 -11.24 -5.56 -6.60
N TYR A 24 -10.38 -5.00 -5.77
CA TYR A 24 -10.30 -3.57 -5.57
C TYR A 24 -8.89 -3.16 -5.20
N LYS A 25 -8.48 -1.99 -5.71
CA LYS A 25 -7.25 -1.33 -5.35
C LYS A 25 -7.56 0.12 -5.04
N SER A 26 -7.18 0.60 -3.85
CA SER A 26 -7.35 2.02 -3.54
C SER A 26 -6.50 2.89 -4.49
N PRO A 27 -6.86 4.16 -4.70
CA PRO A 27 -5.92 5.12 -5.26
C PRO A 27 -4.63 5.15 -4.42
N LYS A 28 -3.54 5.58 -5.04
CA LYS A 28 -2.31 5.86 -4.29
C LYS A 28 -2.49 7.06 -3.38
N GLY A 29 -1.76 7.04 -2.29
CA GLY A 29 -1.61 8.17 -1.39
C GLY A 29 -2.55 8.17 -0.20
N LEU A 30 -2.30 9.10 0.70
CA LEU A 30 -2.97 9.17 1.99
C LEU A 30 -3.84 10.42 2.06
N SER A 31 -5.15 10.24 1.87
CA SER A 31 -6.13 11.34 1.91
C SER A 31 -7.47 10.88 2.50
N SER A 32 -8.33 11.83 2.87
CA SER A 32 -9.68 11.54 3.35
C SER A 32 -10.47 10.72 2.33
N LYS A 33 -10.36 11.07 1.04
CA LYS A 33 -11.01 10.36 -0.07
C LYS A 33 -10.58 8.89 -0.16
N VAL A 34 -9.30 8.60 0.08
CA VAL A 34 -8.78 7.21 0.11
C VAL A 34 -9.33 6.47 1.33
N VAL A 35 -9.38 7.11 2.50
CA VAL A 35 -9.98 6.51 3.70
C VAL A 35 -11.46 6.19 3.51
N GLU A 36 -12.22 7.13 2.94
CA GLU A 36 -13.64 6.97 2.61
C GLU A 36 -13.86 5.86 1.59
N SER A 37 -13.04 5.81 0.53
CA SER A 37 -13.15 4.75 -0.47
C SER A 37 -12.88 3.38 0.15
N ILE A 38 -11.82 3.23 0.96
CA ILE A 38 -11.52 1.97 1.65
C ILE A 38 -12.69 1.55 2.55
N SER A 39 -13.22 2.47 3.35
CA SER A 39 -14.35 2.18 4.24
C SER A 39 -15.59 1.72 3.47
N HIS A 40 -15.91 2.37 2.34
CA HIS A 40 -16.99 1.97 1.44
C HIS A 40 -16.78 0.56 0.87
N TYR A 41 -15.62 0.27 0.29
CA TYR A 41 -15.34 -1.05 -0.31
C TYR A 41 -15.28 -2.19 0.72
N LYS A 42 -14.98 -1.87 1.98
CA LYS A 42 -15.01 -2.82 3.09
C LYS A 42 -16.37 -2.93 3.78
N ASN A 43 -17.36 -2.15 3.34
CA ASN A 43 -18.67 -2.05 3.97
C ASN A 43 -18.58 -1.83 5.50
N GLU A 44 -17.67 -0.95 5.91
CA GLU A 44 -17.40 -0.71 7.34
C GLU A 44 -18.54 0.06 8.01
N PRO A 45 -18.83 -0.21 9.29
CA PRO A 45 -19.78 0.60 10.05
C PRO A 45 -19.28 2.04 10.19
N ALA A 46 -20.20 3.01 10.31
CA ALA A 46 -19.88 4.44 10.32
C ALA A 46 -18.79 4.82 11.34
N TRP A 47 -18.82 4.22 12.53
CA TRP A 47 -17.84 4.51 13.58
C TRP A 47 -16.40 4.17 13.18
N MET A 48 -16.18 3.15 12.33
CA MET A 48 -14.87 2.78 11.81
C MET A 48 -14.37 3.82 10.81
N ARG A 49 -15.24 4.31 9.92
CA ARG A 49 -14.91 5.40 9.00
C ARG A 49 -14.46 6.63 9.77
N ASP A 50 -15.23 7.03 10.77
CA ASP A 50 -14.95 8.22 11.56
C ASP A 50 -13.68 8.06 12.40
N PHE A 51 -13.43 6.86 12.93
CA PHE A 51 -12.18 6.53 13.61
C PHE A 51 -10.97 6.70 12.69
N ARG A 52 -11.03 6.16 11.47
CA ARG A 52 -9.94 6.29 10.48
C ARG A 52 -9.72 7.75 10.07
N LEU A 53 -10.79 8.52 9.85
CA LEU A 53 -10.68 9.94 9.50
C LEU A 53 -10.06 10.76 10.65
N ARG A 54 -10.42 10.47 11.91
CA ARG A 54 -9.75 11.08 13.08
C ARG A 54 -8.27 10.71 13.15
N ALA A 55 -7.93 9.44 12.92
CA ALA A 55 -6.54 9.00 12.91
C ALA A 55 -5.72 9.70 11.80
N LEU A 56 -6.29 9.86 10.60
CA LEU A 56 -5.67 10.60 9.52
C LEU A 56 -5.39 12.06 9.92
N LYS A 57 -6.37 12.73 10.52
CA LYS A 57 -6.18 14.12 10.99
C LYS A 57 -5.05 14.23 12.01
N ILE A 58 -4.97 13.28 12.94
CA ILE A 58 -3.90 13.24 13.95
C ILE A 58 -2.54 12.98 13.30
N PHE A 59 -2.48 12.06 12.35
CA PHE A 59 -1.26 11.75 11.61
C PHE A 59 -0.72 12.99 10.89
N LEU A 60 -1.56 13.70 10.14
CA LEU A 60 -1.18 14.91 9.40
C LEU A 60 -0.79 16.08 10.33
N ALA A 61 -1.31 16.10 11.55
CA ALA A 61 -0.98 17.13 12.55
C ALA A 61 0.33 16.86 13.31
N LYS A 62 0.84 15.62 13.29
CA LYS A 62 2.06 15.25 13.99
C LYS A 62 3.26 15.38 13.06
N SER A 63 4.36 15.90 13.60
CA SER A 63 5.66 15.83 12.92
C SER A 63 6.16 14.40 12.83
N MET A 64 6.97 14.11 11.82
CA MET A 64 7.65 12.82 11.71
C MET A 64 8.53 12.58 12.93
N PRO A 65 8.52 11.37 13.52
CA PRO A 65 9.39 11.06 14.65
C PRO A 65 10.86 11.09 14.21
N MET A 66 11.72 11.59 15.09
CA MET A 66 13.18 11.67 14.88
C MET A 66 13.94 10.48 15.49
N TRP A 67 13.23 9.54 16.10
CA TRP A 67 13.80 8.36 16.75
C TRP A 67 13.53 7.12 15.89
N GLY A 68 14.48 6.17 15.89
CA GLY A 68 14.36 4.92 15.13
C GLY A 68 14.96 5.00 13.72
N ALA A 69 14.33 4.31 12.77
CA ALA A 69 14.77 4.30 11.38
C ALA A 69 14.50 5.65 10.69
N ASP A 70 15.31 5.98 9.69
CA ASP A 70 15.09 7.19 8.89
C ASP A 70 13.83 7.06 8.02
N LEU A 71 12.84 7.91 8.28
CA LEU A 71 11.57 7.98 7.58
C LEU A 71 11.54 9.03 6.47
N SER A 72 12.62 9.81 6.29
CA SER A 72 12.68 10.91 5.31
C SER A 72 12.49 10.45 3.86
N THR A 73 12.77 9.17 3.60
CA THR A 73 12.63 8.54 2.28
C THR A 73 11.21 8.08 1.96
N ILE A 74 10.29 8.09 2.94
CA ILE A 74 8.93 7.58 2.74
C ILE A 74 8.10 8.60 1.99
N ASN A 75 7.68 8.22 0.78
CA ASN A 75 6.68 8.95 0.01
C ASN A 75 5.29 8.36 0.26
N PHE A 76 4.54 8.93 1.21
CA PHE A 76 3.18 8.49 1.56
C PHE A 76 2.21 8.59 0.39
N ASP A 77 2.41 9.53 -0.53
CA ASP A 77 1.54 9.72 -1.71
C ASP A 77 1.71 8.61 -2.75
N ASN A 78 2.77 7.80 -2.66
CA ASN A 78 3.04 6.73 -3.61
C ASN A 78 2.63 5.32 -3.10
N ILE A 79 2.06 5.22 -1.91
CA ILE A 79 1.69 3.95 -1.27
C ILE A 79 0.26 3.56 -1.65
N TYR A 80 0.03 2.26 -1.88
CA TYR A 80 -1.31 1.68 -1.93
C TYR A 80 -1.67 1.15 -0.54
N TYR A 81 -2.65 1.78 0.11
CA TYR A 81 -3.03 1.45 1.49
C TYR A 81 -4.02 0.29 1.60
N TYR A 82 -4.70 -0.06 0.52
CA TYR A 82 -5.60 -1.21 0.51
C TYR A 82 -5.67 -1.87 -0.86
N ILE A 83 -5.54 -3.20 -0.85
CA ILE A 83 -5.73 -4.07 -1.99
C ILE A 83 -6.63 -5.20 -1.51
N LYS A 84 -7.79 -5.37 -2.14
CA LYS A 84 -8.65 -6.53 -1.93
C LYS A 84 -8.22 -7.61 -2.93
N PRO A 85 -7.63 -8.73 -2.49
CA PRO A 85 -7.29 -9.82 -3.39
C PRO A 85 -8.57 -10.43 -3.98
N THR A 86 -8.44 -11.13 -5.11
CA THR A 86 -9.47 -12.04 -5.60
C THR A 86 -9.68 -13.15 -4.59
N GLU A 87 -10.95 -13.53 -4.40
CA GLU A 87 -11.25 -14.79 -3.76
C GLU A 87 -10.87 -15.87 -4.77
N ALA A 88 -9.63 -16.38 -4.65
CA ALA A 88 -9.27 -17.64 -5.27
C ALA A 88 -10.04 -18.74 -4.55
N THR A 89 -11.32 -18.91 -4.88
CA THR A 89 -12.06 -20.12 -4.51
C THR A 89 -11.51 -21.24 -5.38
N MET A 90 -10.65 -22.08 -4.78
CA MET A 90 -10.29 -23.38 -5.33
C MET A 90 -11.50 -24.30 -5.38
#